data_AF-A0A924BG81-F1
#
_entry.id   AF-A0A924BG81-F1
#
_cell.length_a   1.000
_cell.length_b   1.000
_cell.length_c   1.000
_cell.angle_alpha   90.00
_cell.angle_beta   90.00
_cell.angle_gamma   90.00
#
_symmetry.space_group_name_H-M   'P 1'
#
loop_
_entity.id
_entity.type
_entity.pdbx_description
1 polymer ?
#
loop_
_entity_poly.entity_id
_entity_poly.type
_entity_poly.pdbx_seq_one_letter_code
_entity_poly.pdbx_strand_id
1 'polypeptide(L)'
;MYKVKLGEFYYNFKRDVSKGIENHAYYIFGLAQDTEDRTKINLIYKPLYFCDPRKPDERGISFHSRPYTMFIESVDRPEYQGPRFIKITDENVIKYLKNTPLFASSFIDGWSHTNFIDNSLDFIHKLAIFKPKIGIKHESFQQKNTARKNRSVQKPTF
;
A
#
# COMPACT_ATOMS: atom_id res chain seq x y z
N MET A 1 25.59 -1.58 -0.33
CA MET A 1 24.64 -2.72 -0.37
C MET A 1 23.54 -2.47 0.65
N TYR A 2 22.28 -2.32 0.23
CA TYR A 2 21.15 -2.15 1.15
C TYR A 2 20.97 -3.43 1.97
N LYS A 3 21.02 -3.34 3.30
CA LYS A 3 20.69 -4.45 4.20
C LYS A 3 19.27 -4.26 4.69
N VAL A 4 18.43 -5.29 4.59
CA VAL A 4 17.14 -5.27 5.26
C VAL A 4 17.36 -5.26 6.77
N LYS A 5 16.55 -4.50 7.49
CA LYS A 5 16.51 -4.56 8.94
C LYS A 5 15.18 -5.19 9.35
N LEU A 6 15.26 -6.28 10.09
CA LEU A 6 14.08 -6.99 10.60
C LEU A 6 13.39 -6.14 11.66
N GLY A 7 12.06 -6.29 11.79
CA GLY A 7 11.26 -5.52 12.72
C GLY A 7 11.01 -4.06 12.31
N GLU A 8 11.31 -3.70 11.07
CA GLU A 8 11.21 -2.34 10.56
C GLU A 8 10.16 -2.22 9.44
N PHE A 9 9.81 -0.98 9.14
CA PHE A 9 8.73 -0.64 8.21
C PHE A 9 9.29 -0.10 6.90
N TYR A 10 8.68 -0.50 5.80
CA TYR A 10 9.10 -0.13 4.45
C TYR A 10 7.91 0.20 3.56
N TYR A 11 8.10 1.17 2.66
CA TYR A 11 7.21 1.38 1.53
C TYR A 11 7.73 0.66 0.30
N ASN A 12 6.83 0.10 -0.50
CA ASN A 12 7.16 -0.28 -1.87
C ASN A 12 7.14 0.95 -2.79
N PHE A 13 8.00 0.95 -3.82
CA PHE A 13 8.06 2.03 -4.82
C PHE A 13 6.72 2.35 -5.50
N LYS A 14 5.76 1.41 -5.50
CA LYS A 14 4.40 1.59 -6.04
C LYS A 14 3.47 2.40 -5.14
N ARG A 15 3.93 2.91 -4.01
CA ARG A 15 3.13 3.69 -3.08
C ARG A 15 2.45 4.86 -3.77
N ASP A 16 1.17 5.02 -3.46
CA ASP A 16 0.36 6.17 -3.82
C ASP A 16 -0.09 6.89 -2.55
N VAL A 17 0.47 8.08 -2.32
CA VAL A 17 0.21 8.88 -1.11
C VAL A 17 -1.26 9.30 -0.99
N SER A 18 -1.96 9.43 -2.13
CA SER A 18 -3.37 9.81 -2.14
C SER A 18 -4.28 8.71 -1.58
N LYS A 19 -3.79 7.47 -1.49
CA LYS A 19 -4.52 6.29 -1.01
C LYS A 19 -4.30 5.98 0.47
N GLY A 20 -3.63 6.86 1.21
CA GLY A 20 -3.42 6.70 2.66
C GLY A 20 -1.97 6.46 3.05
N ILE A 21 -1.70 6.55 4.35
CA ILE A 21 -0.36 6.37 4.92
C ILE A 21 0.08 4.91 4.75
N GLU A 22 -0.82 3.97 4.97
CA GLU A 22 -0.62 2.53 4.91
C GLU A 22 -0.43 1.98 3.49
N ASN A 23 -0.80 2.74 2.45
CA ASN A 23 -0.75 2.24 1.08
C ASN A 23 0.65 1.75 0.72
N HIS A 24 0.76 0.47 0.36
CA HIS A 24 2.03 -0.18 0.07
C HIS A 24 3.06 -0.09 1.21
N ALA A 25 2.61 0.01 2.46
CA ALA A 25 3.42 -0.16 3.66
C ALA A 25 3.52 -1.64 4.06
N TYR A 26 4.71 -2.04 4.51
CA TYR A 26 4.99 -3.39 4.94
C TYR A 26 5.82 -3.39 6.23
N TYR A 27 5.53 -4.35 7.10
CA TYR A 27 6.36 -4.71 8.24
C TYR A 27 7.23 -5.92 7.89
N ILE A 28 8.54 -5.82 8.09
CA ILE A 28 9.46 -6.92 7.80
C ILE A 28 9.55 -7.83 9.03
N PHE A 29 8.97 -9.01 8.92
CA PHE A 29 8.91 -9.97 10.02
C PHE A 29 10.24 -10.72 10.17
N GLY A 30 10.77 -11.26 9.08
CA GLY A 30 11.93 -12.15 9.15
C GLY A 30 12.44 -12.61 7.80
N LEU A 31 13.44 -13.49 7.84
CA LEU A 31 13.88 -14.28 6.70
C LEU A 31 13.40 -15.72 6.90
N ALA A 32 13.09 -16.39 5.80
CA ALA A 32 12.82 -17.82 5.75
C ALA A 32 13.74 -18.46 4.72
N GLN A 33 14.18 -19.68 4.99
CA GLN A 33 14.89 -20.50 4.01
C GLN A 33 13.90 -21.51 3.44
N ASP A 34 13.93 -21.70 2.12
CA ASP A 34 13.16 -22.77 1.49
C ASP A 34 13.72 -24.13 1.93
N THR A 35 12.81 -25.03 2.32
CA THR A 35 13.20 -26.34 2.85
C THR A 35 13.61 -27.33 1.77
N GLU A 36 13.07 -27.19 0.56
CA GLU A 36 13.41 -28.03 -0.60
C GLU A 36 14.62 -27.46 -1.35
N ASP A 37 14.82 -26.14 -1.30
CA ASP A 37 15.96 -25.47 -1.91
C ASP A 37 16.64 -24.49 -0.96
N ARG A 38 17.61 -24.99 -0.19
CA ARG A 38 18.34 -24.20 0.81
C ARG A 38 19.14 -23.02 0.24
N THR A 39 19.28 -22.91 -1.08
CA THR A 39 19.91 -21.74 -1.71
C THR A 39 18.96 -20.53 -1.78
N LYS A 40 17.65 -20.76 -1.66
CA LYS A 40 16.63 -19.70 -1.70
C LYS A 40 16.35 -19.15 -0.30
N ILE A 41 16.72 -17.89 -0.12
CA ILE A 41 16.32 -17.09 1.04
C ILE A 41 15.16 -16.19 0.64
N ASN A 42 14.07 -16.30 1.39
CA ASN A 42 12.89 -15.48 1.25
C ASN A 42 12.78 -14.48 2.40
N LEU A 43 12.21 -13.32 2.11
CA LEU A 43 11.76 -12.35 3.07
C LEU A 43 10.30 -12.62 3.42
N ILE A 44 10.00 -12.69 4.71
CA ILE A 44 8.64 -12.76 5.24
C ILE A 44 8.24 -11.38 5.72
N TYR A 45 7.15 -10.86 5.18
CA TYR A 45 6.68 -9.51 5.46
C TYR A 45 5.15 -9.46 5.53
N LYS A 46 4.64 -8.51 6.31
CA LYS A 46 3.22 -8.29 6.51
C LYS A 46 2.79 -7.00 5.81
N PRO A 47 1.82 -7.03 4.88
CA PRO A 47 1.18 -5.80 4.40
C PRO A 47 0.43 -5.13 5.55
N LEU A 48 0.48 -3.79 5.59
CA LEU A 48 -0.20 -2.99 6.62
C LEU A 48 -1.43 -2.25 6.07
N TYR A 49 -1.88 -2.68 4.91
CA TYR A 49 -3.04 -2.15 4.20
C TYR A 49 -3.85 -3.31 3.66
N PHE A 50 -5.13 -3.06 3.41
CA PHE A 50 -5.99 -4.06 2.79
C PHE A 50 -5.45 -4.38 1.39
N CYS A 51 -4.85 -5.56 1.26
CA CYS A 51 -4.58 -6.14 -0.04
C CYS A 51 -5.88 -6.78 -0.49
N ASP A 52 -6.54 -6.20 -1.49
CA ASP A 52 -7.67 -6.87 -2.13
C ASP A 52 -7.15 -8.22 -2.64
N PRO A 53 -7.63 -9.34 -2.07
CA PRO A 53 -7.13 -10.65 -2.45
C PRO A 53 -7.42 -10.84 -3.94
N ARG A 54 -6.40 -11.20 -4.71
CA ARG A 54 -6.56 -11.46 -6.16
C ARG A 54 -7.46 -12.65 -6.40
N LYS A 55 -7.59 -13.52 -5.40
CA LYS A 55 -8.40 -14.74 -5.43
C LYS A 55 -9.05 -14.99 -4.06
N PRO A 56 -10.23 -15.65 -4.01
CA PRO A 56 -10.91 -15.93 -2.75
C PRO A 56 -10.09 -16.69 -1.70
N ASP A 57 -9.15 -17.54 -2.11
CA ASP A 57 -8.24 -18.32 -1.26
C ASP A 57 -7.11 -17.48 -0.66
N GLU A 58 -6.87 -16.27 -1.14
CA GLU A 58 -5.94 -15.32 -0.52
C GLU A 58 -6.56 -14.61 0.70
N ARG A 59 -7.87 -14.80 0.94
CA ARG A 59 -8.52 -14.33 2.17
C ARG A 59 -7.94 -15.07 3.37
N GLY A 60 -7.40 -14.32 4.32
CA GLY A 60 -6.80 -14.91 5.52
C GLY A 60 -5.27 -14.87 5.57
N ILE A 61 -4.60 -14.54 4.46
CA ILE A 61 -3.14 -14.55 4.38
C ILE A 61 -2.54 -13.31 5.07
N SER A 62 -2.00 -13.47 6.27
CA SER A 62 -1.40 -12.37 7.04
C SER A 62 0.02 -11.99 6.64
N PHE A 63 0.72 -12.88 5.96
CA PHE A 63 2.13 -12.69 5.61
C PHE A 63 2.38 -13.11 4.17
N HIS A 64 3.20 -12.34 3.49
CA HIS A 64 3.69 -12.65 2.16
C HIS A 64 5.15 -13.08 2.24
N SER A 65 5.53 -13.94 1.30
CA SER A 65 6.91 -14.37 1.06
C SER A 65 7.38 -13.84 -0.28
N ARG A 66 8.66 -13.47 -0.39
CA ARG A 66 9.31 -13.06 -1.65
C ARG A 66 10.81 -13.36 -1.59
N PRO A 67 11.49 -13.66 -2.71
CA PRO A 67 12.94 -13.77 -2.72
C PRO A 67 13.62 -12.54 -2.12
N TYR A 68 14.61 -12.78 -1.26
CA TYR A 68 15.33 -11.72 -0.55
C TYR A 68 16.02 -10.74 -1.51
N THR A 69 16.57 -11.27 -2.61
CA THR A 69 17.21 -10.48 -3.68
C THR A 69 16.27 -9.42 -4.25
N MET A 70 15.03 -9.79 -4.56
CA MET A 70 14.04 -8.86 -5.08
C MET A 70 13.73 -7.70 -4.12
N PHE A 71 13.92 -7.87 -2.81
CA PHE A 71 13.69 -6.80 -1.83
C PHE A 71 14.82 -5.75 -1.85
N ILE A 72 16.07 -6.19 -1.94
CA ILE A 72 17.25 -5.32 -1.88
C ILE A 72 17.61 -4.70 -3.24
N GLU A 73 17.10 -5.26 -4.33
CA GLU A 73 17.34 -4.77 -5.68
C GLU A 73 16.60 -3.46 -5.97
N SER A 74 17.24 -2.66 -6.82
CA SER A 74 16.59 -1.51 -7.45
C SER A 74 15.57 -1.94 -8.51
N VAL A 75 14.62 -1.07 -8.77
CA VAL A 75 13.71 -1.13 -9.90
C VAL A 75 14.24 -0.17 -10.95
N ASP A 76 14.28 -0.65 -12.19
CA ASP A 76 14.54 0.17 -13.36
C ASP A 76 13.29 0.16 -14.24
N ARG A 77 12.56 1.27 -14.23
CA ARG A 77 11.36 1.52 -15.03
C ARG A 77 11.42 2.95 -15.57
N PRO A 78 10.79 3.23 -16.73
CA PRO A 78 10.77 4.59 -17.29
C PRO A 78 10.31 5.66 -16.29
N GLU A 79 9.36 5.33 -15.43
CA GLU A 79 8.77 6.23 -14.43
C GLU A 79 9.47 6.21 -13.06
N TYR A 80 10.35 5.25 -12.80
CA TYR A 80 11.01 5.09 -11.50
C TYR A 80 12.32 4.31 -11.60
N GLN A 81 13.41 4.94 -11.18
CA GLN A 81 14.70 4.31 -10.98
C GLN A 81 15.13 4.48 -9.53
N GLY A 82 15.27 3.38 -8.79
CA GLY A 82 15.59 3.45 -7.37
C GLY A 82 15.28 2.18 -6.60
N PRO A 83 15.43 2.17 -5.27
CA PRO A 83 15.21 0.99 -4.45
C PRO A 83 13.76 0.50 -4.54
N ARG A 84 13.55 -0.82 -4.68
CA ARG A 84 12.19 -1.39 -4.69
C ARG A 84 11.43 -1.10 -3.39
N PHE A 85 12.15 -1.11 -2.27
CA PHE A 85 11.62 -0.84 -0.95
C PHE A 85 12.43 0.26 -0.26
N ILE A 86 11.73 1.23 0.30
CA ILE A 86 12.30 2.38 0.98
C ILE A 86 11.96 2.28 2.46
N LYS A 87 12.99 2.35 3.33
CA LYS A 87 12.78 2.32 4.78
C LYS A 87 11.98 3.55 5.20
N ILE A 88 10.97 3.34 6.04
CA ILE A 88 10.23 4.41 6.68
C ILE A 88 11.03 4.88 7.89
N THR A 89 11.36 6.17 7.94
CA THR A 89 12.14 6.79 9.02
C THR A 89 11.35 7.81 9.84
N ASP A 90 10.17 8.21 9.37
CA ASP A 90 9.29 9.14 10.08
C ASP A 90 8.65 8.44 11.30
N GLU A 91 8.93 8.94 12.50
CA GLU A 91 8.47 8.37 13.76
C GLU A 91 6.94 8.43 13.93
N ASN A 92 6.28 9.47 13.40
CA ASN A 92 4.83 9.59 13.47
C ASN A 92 4.18 8.56 12.56
N VAL A 93 4.75 8.34 11.37
CA VAL A 93 4.31 7.28 10.46
C VAL A 93 4.52 5.90 11.09
N ILE A 94 5.69 5.64 11.68
CA ILE A 94 5.97 4.36 12.35
C ILE A 94 4.99 4.14 13.51
N LYS A 95 4.73 5.16 14.33
CA LYS A 95 3.77 5.09 15.43
C LYS A 95 2.36 4.82 14.93
N TYR A 96 1.95 5.45 13.84
CA TYR A 96 0.68 5.16 13.20
C TYR A 96 0.60 3.70 12.76
N LEU A 97 1.58 3.24 11.96
CA LEU A 97 1.63 1.88 11.40
C LEU A 97 1.70 0.77 12.46
N LYS A 98 2.33 1.02 13.61
CA LYS A 98 2.34 0.10 14.76
C LYS A 98 0.95 -0.08 15.38
N ASN A 99 0.10 0.94 15.29
CA ASN A 99 -1.25 0.94 15.86
C ASN A 99 -2.33 0.65 14.81
N THR A 100 -1.98 0.64 13.52
CA THR A 100 -2.91 0.25 12.45
C THR A 100 -3.30 -1.21 12.65
N PRO A 101 -4.62 -1.53 12.69
CA PRO A 101 -5.06 -2.90 12.76
C PRO A 101 -4.43 -3.67 11.61
N LEU A 102 -3.85 -4.79 11.96
CA LEU A 102 -2.97 -5.57 11.12
C LEU A 102 -3.74 -6.32 10.01
N PHE A 103 -4.47 -5.59 9.15
CA PHE A 103 -5.34 -6.15 8.13
C PHE A 103 -4.59 -6.99 7.11
N ALA A 104 -4.62 -8.31 7.30
CA ALA A 104 -4.72 -9.27 6.22
C ALA A 104 -5.10 -10.65 6.77
N SER A 105 -6.16 -10.76 7.56
CA SER A 105 -6.80 -12.07 7.80
C SER A 105 -8.08 -11.90 8.59
N SER A 106 -9.21 -12.41 8.08
CA SER A 106 -10.40 -12.66 8.89
C SER A 106 -10.23 -13.82 9.88
N PHE A 107 -9.06 -14.49 9.89
CA PHE A 107 -8.81 -15.74 10.62
C PHE A 107 -7.77 -15.63 11.74
N ILE A 108 -6.78 -14.74 11.63
CA ILE A 108 -5.67 -14.66 12.62
C ILE A 108 -5.91 -13.55 13.65
N ASP A 109 -6.61 -12.49 13.27
CA ASP A 109 -6.99 -11.44 14.22
C ASP A 109 -8.40 -11.79 14.70
N GLY A 110 -8.54 -12.27 15.94
CA GLY A 110 -9.83 -12.58 16.59
C GLY A 110 -10.77 -11.38 16.78
N TRP A 111 -10.69 -10.38 15.90
CA TRP A 111 -11.62 -9.29 15.76
C TRP A 111 -12.80 -9.76 14.93
N SER A 112 -13.88 -10.13 15.63
CA SER A 112 -15.20 -10.28 15.05
C SER A 112 -15.53 -9.07 14.17
N HIS A 113 -15.99 -9.34 12.94
CA HIS A 113 -16.46 -8.36 11.94
C HIS A 113 -17.57 -7.39 12.42
N THR A 114 -17.98 -7.45 13.69
CA THR A 114 -19.07 -6.66 14.26
C THR A 114 -18.69 -5.27 14.77
N ASN A 115 -17.39 -4.98 15.02
CA ASN A 115 -16.98 -3.69 15.63
C ASN A 115 -16.40 -2.67 14.63
N PHE A 116 -16.33 -2.99 13.34
CA PHE A 116 -15.66 -2.14 12.35
C PHE A 116 -16.56 -1.09 11.69
N ILE A 117 -17.88 -1.28 11.74
CA ILE A 117 -18.83 -0.34 11.14
C ILE A 117 -18.99 0.90 12.04
N ASP A 118 -18.98 0.76 13.37
CA ASP A 118 -19.20 1.89 14.29
C ASP A 118 -18.01 2.84 14.44
N ASN A 119 -16.76 2.35 14.42
CA ASN A 119 -15.59 3.20 14.70
C ASN A 119 -15.04 3.95 13.48
N SER A 120 -15.49 3.61 12.26
CA SER A 120 -15.03 4.30 11.04
C SER A 120 -15.63 5.71 10.91
N LEU A 121 -16.87 5.90 11.36
CA LEU A 121 -17.53 7.21 11.40
C LEU A 121 -16.91 8.12 12.48
N ASP A 122 -16.65 7.58 13.67
CA ASP A 122 -16.01 8.32 14.77
C ASP A 122 -14.58 8.76 14.45
N PHE A 123 -13.84 7.96 13.65
CA PHE A 123 -12.47 8.28 13.26
C PHE A 123 -12.39 9.33 12.14
N ILE A 124 -13.32 9.29 11.17
CA ILE A 124 -13.46 10.36 10.15
C ILE A 124 -13.82 11.69 10.82
N HIS A 125 -14.67 11.67 11.86
CA HIS A 125 -14.98 12.86 12.66
C HIS A 125 -13.75 13.41 13.41
N LYS A 126 -12.86 12.56 13.94
CA LYS A 126 -11.63 13.01 14.61
C LYS A 126 -10.58 13.61 13.65
N LEU A 127 -10.48 13.11 12.42
CA LEU A 127 -9.62 13.69 11.38
C LEU A 127 -10.17 15.02 10.84
N ALA A 128 -11.49 15.19 10.78
CA ALA A 128 -12.11 16.46 10.37
C ALA A 128 -11.85 17.61 11.38
N ILE A 129 -11.53 17.29 12.64
CA ILE A 129 -11.18 18.28 13.68
C ILE A 129 -9.71 18.72 13.57
N PHE A 130 -8.85 17.91 12.96
CA PHE A 130 -7.44 18.25 12.76
C PHE A 130 -7.23 18.97 11.42
N LYS A 131 -7.73 20.22 11.30
CA LYS A 131 -7.30 21.13 10.23
C LYS A 131 -5.97 21.79 10.64
N PRO A 132 -4.82 21.46 10.03
CA PRO A 132 -3.68 22.35 10.12
C PRO A 132 -4.05 23.67 9.44
N LYS A 133 -3.84 24.80 10.13
CA LYS A 133 -3.94 26.14 9.53
C LYS A 133 -2.87 26.26 8.45
N ILE A 134 -3.17 25.81 7.24
CA ILE A 134 -2.39 26.12 6.05
C ILE A 134 -3.38 26.74 5.09
N GLY A 135 -3.32 28.07 5.01
CA GLY A 135 -4.17 28.87 4.14
C GLY A 135 -3.83 28.61 2.69
N ILE A 136 -4.68 27.84 2.01
CA ILE A 136 -4.71 27.78 0.55
C ILE A 136 -6.18 27.95 0.14
N LYS A 137 -6.48 29.06 -0.54
CA LYS A 137 -7.79 29.36 -1.09
C LYS A 137 -8.09 28.34 -2.20
N HIS A 138 -9.17 27.57 -2.04
CA HIS A 138 -9.74 26.75 -3.12
C HIS A 138 -10.74 27.60 -3.90
N GLU A 139 -10.40 27.98 -5.13
CA GLU A 139 -11.39 28.41 -6.12
C GLU A 139 -12.07 27.17 -6.73
N SER A 140 -13.39 27.17 -6.68
CA SER A 140 -14.27 26.11 -7.17
C SER A 140 -14.36 26.16 -8.71
N PHE A 141 -13.96 25.09 -9.39
CA PHE A 141 -14.22 24.95 -10.82
C PHE A 141 -15.55 24.20 -11.05
N GLN A 142 -16.59 24.99 -11.30
CA GLN A 142 -17.90 24.53 -11.78
C GLN A 142 -17.82 24.15 -13.27
N GLN A 143 -18.48 23.02 -13.57
CA GLN A 143 -18.98 22.51 -14.86
C GLN A 143 -18.77 23.35 -16.13
N LYS A 144 -18.18 22.72 -17.17
CA LYS A 144 -18.57 22.95 -18.57
C LYS A 144 -18.57 21.64 -19.37
N ASN A 145 -19.73 20.99 -19.40
CA ASN A 145 -20.14 20.13 -20.50
C ASN A 145 -20.71 21.02 -21.61
N THR A 146 -20.07 21.07 -22.78
CA THR A 146 -20.77 21.32 -24.06
C THR A 146 -19.92 20.90 -25.24
N ALA A 147 -20.49 19.97 -26.02
CA ALA A 147 -20.40 19.83 -27.47
C ALA A 147 -19.03 19.58 -28.12
N ARG A 148 -18.85 18.36 -28.67
CA ARG A 148 -18.55 18.20 -30.10
C ARG A 148 -18.96 16.82 -30.62
N LYS A 149 -20.08 16.85 -31.34
CA LYS A 149 -20.60 15.82 -32.25
C LYS A 149 -19.69 15.72 -33.50
N ASN A 150 -19.62 14.51 -34.05
CA ASN A 150 -19.35 14.16 -35.45
C ASN A 150 -17.95 14.44 -36.02
N ARG A 151 -17.14 13.38 -36.15
CA ARG A 151 -16.27 13.20 -37.32
C ARG A 151 -16.42 11.77 -37.86
N SER A 152 -16.79 11.74 -39.13
CA SER A 152 -16.98 10.60 -40.02
C SER A 152 -15.70 9.78 -40.20
N VAL A 153 -15.85 8.46 -40.16
CA VAL A 153 -14.83 7.47 -40.51
C VAL A 153 -14.79 7.35 -42.04
N GLN A 154 -13.68 7.73 -42.67
CA GLN A 154 -13.36 7.33 -44.05
C GLN A 154 -12.48 6.08 -43.99
N LYS A 155 -12.92 5.00 -44.65
CA LYS A 155 -12.15 3.77 -44.90
C LYS A 155 -11.12 4.03 -45.99
N PRO A 156 -9.90 3.46 -45.91
CA PRO A 156 -9.00 3.40 -47.05
C PRO A 156 -9.41 2.28 -48.02
N THR A 157 -9.38 2.59 -49.31
CA THR A 157 -9.42 1.63 -50.43
C THR A 157 -8.02 1.44 -50.98
N PHE A 158 -7.62 0.17 -51.03
CA PHE A 158 -6.43 -0.48 -51.64
C PHE A 158 -5.04 -0.04 -51.16
#